data_AF-A0A497AFX8-F1
#
_entry.id   AF-A0A497AFX8-F1
#
_cell.length_a   1.000
_cell.length_b   1.000
_cell.length_c   1.000
_cell.angle_alpha   90.00
_cell.angle_beta   90.00
_cell.angle_gamma   90.00
#
_symmetry.space_group_name_H-M   'P 1'
#
loop_
_entity.id
_entity.type
_entity.pdbx_description
1 polymer ?
#
loop_
_entity_poly.entity_id
_entity_poly.type
_entity_poly.pdbx_seq_one_letter_code
_entity_poly.pdbx_strand_id
1 'polypeptide(L)'
;RMIKANYPTDEQLDRIKNWDFNDVEGCLRYIKDLWNIHYGRCGEGNGFFVFATGGWSGNEALLSALWESFIWSFIQWDSLYLPGGLLIITVSDEAKRQLEKLRDKITKWAWKKVK
;
A
#
# COMPACT_ATOMS: atom_id res chain seq x y z
N ARG A 1 -7.25 -11.72 -20.92
CA ARG A 1 -6.57 -10.68 -20.10
C ARG A 1 -5.13 -11.15 -19.95
N MET A 2 -4.17 -10.51 -20.64
CA MET A 2 -2.76 -10.96 -20.64
C MET A 2 -2.20 -10.89 -19.21
N ILE A 3 -1.49 -11.95 -18.82
CA ILE A 3 -0.79 -12.04 -17.54
C ILE A 3 0.38 -11.06 -17.61
N LYS A 4 0.35 -9.96 -16.83
CA LYS A 4 1.54 -9.12 -16.62
C LYS A 4 2.51 -9.90 -15.72
N ALA A 5 3.26 -10.83 -16.30
CA ALA A 5 4.34 -11.58 -15.64
C ALA A 5 5.68 -10.84 -15.72
N ASN A 6 5.69 -9.56 -16.10
CA ASN A 6 6.92 -8.78 -16.17
C ASN A 6 7.15 -8.11 -14.83
N TYR A 7 8.37 -8.28 -14.31
CA TYR A 7 8.86 -7.49 -13.19
C TYR A 7 8.77 -6.00 -13.51
N PRO A 8 8.54 -5.14 -12.50
CA PRO A 8 8.69 -3.70 -12.70
C PRO A 8 10.12 -3.40 -13.15
N THR A 9 10.26 -2.52 -14.13
CA THR A 9 11.57 -2.05 -14.61
C THR A 9 12.15 -1.00 -13.64
N ASP A 10 13.46 -0.81 -13.65
CA ASP A 10 14.11 0.24 -12.84
C ASP A 10 13.51 1.63 -13.09
N GLU A 11 13.21 1.99 -14.34
CA GLU A 11 12.54 3.27 -14.68
C GLU A 11 11.18 3.44 -13.98
N GLN A 12 10.41 2.35 -13.87
CA GLN A 12 9.10 2.36 -13.20
C GLN A 12 9.26 2.51 -11.69
N LEU A 13 10.28 1.88 -11.11
CA LEU A 13 10.60 1.99 -9.69
C LEU A 13 11.11 3.40 -9.36
N ASP A 14 12.04 3.94 -10.15
CA ASP A 14 12.56 5.29 -9.98
C ASP A 14 11.48 6.35 -10.15
N ARG A 15 10.53 6.13 -11.06
CA ARG A 15 9.35 7.00 -11.19
C ARG A 15 8.52 7.03 -9.91
N ILE A 16 8.32 5.91 -9.22
CA ILE A 16 7.58 5.86 -7.95
C ILE A 16 8.34 6.61 -6.86
N LYS A 17 9.66 6.40 -6.75
CA LYS A 17 10.52 7.06 -5.75
C LYS A 17 10.48 8.58 -5.87
N ASN A 18 10.47 9.08 -7.10
CA ASN A 18 10.51 10.51 -7.43
C ASN A 18 9.12 11.11 -7.73
N TRP A 19 8.04 10.41 -7.42
CA TRP A 19 6.69 10.90 -7.70
C TRP A 19 6.38 12.21 -6.94
N ASP A 20 5.61 13.10 -7.55
CA ASP A 20 5.18 14.36 -6.92
C ASP A 20 4.37 14.05 -5.66
N PHE A 21 4.84 14.52 -4.50
CA PHE A 21 4.21 14.25 -3.21
C PHE A 21 2.80 14.85 -3.08
N ASN A 22 2.42 15.79 -3.94
CA ASN A 22 1.07 16.34 -4.00
C ASN A 22 0.06 15.40 -4.70
N ASP A 23 0.54 14.36 -5.39
CA ASP A 23 -0.29 13.40 -6.13
C ASP A 23 -0.15 11.98 -5.57
N VAL A 24 -0.57 11.83 -4.30
CA VAL A 24 -0.58 10.53 -3.61
C VAL A 24 -1.41 9.51 -4.38
N GLU A 25 -2.65 9.84 -4.74
CA GLU A 25 -3.55 8.90 -5.39
C GLU A 25 -3.05 8.48 -6.77
N GLY A 26 -2.48 9.38 -7.57
CA GLY A 26 -1.91 9.05 -8.86
C GLY A 26 -0.76 8.04 -8.74
N CYS A 27 0.12 8.21 -7.76
CA CYS A 27 1.18 7.24 -7.47
C CYS A 27 0.62 5.86 -7.10
N LEU A 28 -0.38 5.81 -6.20
CA LEU A 28 -0.98 4.55 -5.77
C LEU A 28 -1.73 3.85 -6.92
N ARG A 29 -2.42 4.60 -7.79
CA ARG A 29 -3.05 4.05 -9.00
C ARG A 29 -2.01 3.51 -9.98
N TYR A 30 -0.88 4.20 -10.14
CA TYR A 30 0.23 3.73 -10.96
C TYR A 30 0.82 2.40 -10.45
N ILE A 31 1.08 2.29 -9.15
CA ILE A 31 1.48 1.02 -8.51
C ILE A 31 0.43 -0.07 -8.76
N LYS A 32 -0.85 0.25 -8.58
CA LYS A 32 -1.98 -0.68 -8.82
C LYS A 32 -2.00 -1.19 -10.26
N ASP A 33 -1.71 -0.36 -11.25
CA ASP A 33 -1.69 -0.73 -12.66
C ASP A 33 -0.49 -1.63 -13.03
N LEU A 34 0.60 -1.54 -12.28
CA LEU A 34 1.77 -2.43 -12.39
C LEU A 34 1.63 -3.72 -11.58
N TRP A 35 0.66 -3.79 -10.67
CA TRP A 35 0.53 -4.88 -9.72
C TRP A 35 0.31 -6.23 -10.39
N ASN A 36 1.08 -7.23 -9.97
CA ASN A 36 0.91 -8.60 -10.44
C ASN A 36 -0.22 -9.28 -9.66
N ILE A 37 -1.37 -9.40 -10.31
CA ILE A 37 -2.59 -10.02 -9.76
C ILE A 37 -2.61 -11.55 -9.82
N HIS A 38 -1.60 -12.19 -10.45
CA HIS A 38 -1.48 -13.64 -10.43
C HIS A 38 -1.05 -14.13 -9.05
N TYR A 39 -0.13 -13.40 -8.41
CA TYR A 39 0.34 -13.68 -7.06
C TYR A 39 -0.37 -12.83 -6.01
N GLY A 40 -0.46 -11.52 -6.23
CA GLY A 40 -1.02 -10.58 -5.28
C GLY A 40 -2.49 -10.22 -5.53
N ARG A 41 -3.01 -9.33 -4.68
CA ARG A 41 -4.30 -8.67 -4.88
C ARG A 41 -4.13 -7.18 -4.62
N CYS A 42 -4.83 -6.35 -5.38
CA CYS A 42 -4.91 -4.92 -5.11
C CYS A 42 -6.34 -4.42 -5.34
N GLY A 43 -6.69 -3.30 -4.71
CA GLY A 43 -8.01 -2.71 -4.81
C GLY A 43 -8.01 -1.27 -4.36
N GLU A 44 -9.04 -0.55 -4.79
CA GLU A 44 -9.25 0.85 -4.46
C GLU A 44 -10.75 1.13 -4.36
N GLY A 45 -11.16 1.89 -3.35
CA GLY A 45 -12.53 2.35 -3.19
C GLY A 45 -12.79 2.96 -1.81
N ASN A 46 -13.78 3.84 -1.72
CA ASN A 46 -14.20 4.48 -0.46
C ASN A 46 -13.04 5.16 0.31
N GLY A 47 -12.07 5.74 -0.41
CA GLY A 47 -10.90 6.37 0.17
C GLY A 47 -9.83 5.40 0.70
N PHE A 48 -9.89 4.12 0.34
CA PHE A 48 -8.88 3.10 0.63
C PHE A 48 -8.14 2.67 -0.63
N PHE A 49 -6.85 2.41 -0.46
CA PHE A 49 -6.06 1.54 -1.33
C PHE A 49 -5.59 0.33 -0.52
N VAL A 50 -5.71 -0.85 -1.10
CA VAL A 50 -5.29 -2.12 -0.47
C VAL A 50 -4.37 -2.86 -1.42
N PHE A 51 -3.22 -3.30 -0.92
CA PHE A 51 -2.22 -4.07 -1.65
C PHE A 51 -1.81 -5.29 -0.84
N ALA A 52 -1.90 -6.47 -1.42
CA ALA A 52 -1.39 -7.72 -0.88
C ALA A 52 -0.37 -8.29 -1.86
N THR A 53 0.91 -8.38 -1.46
CA THR A 53 2.02 -8.75 -2.37
C THR A 53 1.89 -10.17 -2.90
N GLY A 54 1.30 -11.07 -2.10
CA GLY A 54 1.25 -12.51 -2.40
C GLY A 54 2.61 -13.19 -2.34
N GLY A 55 3.61 -12.56 -1.70
CA GLY A 55 4.99 -13.05 -1.63
C GLY A 55 5.76 -12.98 -2.95
N TRP A 56 5.26 -12.23 -3.93
CA TRP A 56 5.98 -12.03 -5.19
C TRP A 56 6.87 -10.80 -5.11
N SER A 57 8.17 -11.00 -5.34
CA SER A 57 9.20 -9.98 -5.16
C SER A 57 9.03 -8.74 -6.05
N GLY A 58 8.39 -8.85 -7.21
CA GLY A 58 8.09 -7.67 -8.03
C GLY A 58 7.03 -6.74 -7.41
N ASN A 59 6.04 -7.27 -6.69
CA ASN A 59 5.08 -6.46 -5.94
C ASN A 59 5.75 -5.84 -4.72
N GLU A 60 6.65 -6.58 -4.07
CA GLU A 60 7.46 -6.09 -2.97
C GLU A 60 8.40 -4.96 -3.41
N ALA A 61 8.97 -5.04 -4.62
CA ALA A 61 9.79 -3.98 -5.20
C ALA A 61 8.99 -2.68 -5.41
N LEU A 62 7.73 -2.77 -5.88
CA LEU A 62 6.85 -1.61 -6.00
C LEU A 62 6.58 -0.95 -4.63
N LEU A 63 6.36 -1.75 -3.57
CA LEU A 63 6.18 -1.21 -2.22
C LEU A 63 7.48 -0.63 -1.66
N SER A 64 8.63 -1.24 -1.92
CA SER A 64 9.94 -0.70 -1.54
C SER A 64 10.18 0.66 -2.18
N ALA A 65 9.88 0.79 -3.48
CA ALA A 65 9.98 2.07 -4.18
C ALA A 65 9.03 3.13 -3.58
N LEU A 66 7.82 2.74 -3.17
CA LEU A 66 6.92 3.64 -2.44
C LEU A 66 7.54 4.05 -1.10
N TRP A 67 8.08 3.13 -0.32
CA TRP A 67 8.69 3.42 0.99
C TRP A 67 9.90 4.36 0.92
N GLU A 68 10.63 4.32 -0.20
CA GLU A 68 11.75 5.23 -0.49
C GLU A 68 11.29 6.60 -1.02
N SER A 69 10.01 6.78 -1.34
CA SER A 69 9.48 8.03 -1.90
C SER A 69 9.14 9.09 -0.84
N PHE A 70 9.10 10.35 -1.26
CA PHE A 70 8.57 11.43 -0.41
C PHE A 70 7.10 11.24 -0.06
N ILE A 71 6.29 10.65 -0.95
CA ILE A 71 4.88 10.32 -0.68
C ILE A 71 4.74 9.50 0.60
N TRP A 72 5.57 8.47 0.77
CA TRP A 72 5.51 7.60 1.94
C TRP A 72 5.74 8.36 3.24
N SER A 73 6.66 9.33 3.23
CA SER A 73 6.94 10.17 4.40
C SER A 73 5.68 10.88 4.92
N PHE A 74 4.75 11.24 4.03
CA PHE A 74 3.48 11.88 4.38
C PHE A 74 2.38 10.90 4.77
N ILE A 75 2.26 9.76 4.06
CA ILE A 75 1.07 8.88 4.19
C ILE A 75 1.28 7.69 5.14
N GLN A 76 2.51 7.44 5.61
CA GLN A 76 2.81 6.27 6.46
C GLN A 76 1.95 6.22 7.74
N TRP A 77 1.66 7.37 8.35
CA TRP A 77 0.84 7.47 9.56
C TRP A 77 -0.63 7.06 9.32
N ASP A 78 -1.09 7.27 8.09
CA ASP A 78 -2.43 6.95 7.60
C ASP A 78 -2.51 5.56 6.94
N SER A 79 -1.49 4.71 7.18
CA SER A 79 -1.36 3.39 6.56
C SER A 79 -1.18 2.26 7.58
N LEU A 80 -1.75 1.09 7.33
CA LEU A 80 -1.55 -0.12 8.12
C LEU A 80 -0.82 -1.16 7.28
N TYR A 81 0.40 -1.49 7.68
CA TYR A 81 1.15 -2.61 7.13
C TYR A 81 1.09 -3.81 8.08
N LEU A 82 0.77 -4.98 7.53
CA LEU A 82 0.63 -6.23 8.27
C LEU A 82 1.61 -7.29 7.71
N PRO A 83 2.05 -8.25 8.54
CA PRO A 83 2.86 -9.38 8.08
C PRO A 83 2.22 -10.10 6.90
N GLY A 84 3.05 -10.68 6.03
CA GLY A 84 2.60 -11.32 4.79
C GLY A 84 2.35 -10.34 3.63
N GLY A 85 2.81 -9.09 3.75
CA GLY A 85 2.82 -8.12 2.65
C GLY A 85 1.47 -7.46 2.38
N LEU A 86 0.63 -7.29 3.41
CA LEU A 86 -0.63 -6.57 3.30
C LEU A 86 -0.45 -5.12 3.74
N LEU A 87 -0.63 -4.19 2.80
CA LEU A 87 -0.62 -2.76 3.00
C LEU A 87 -2.02 -2.18 2.76
N ILE A 88 -2.52 -1.40 3.72
CA ILE A 88 -3.76 -0.64 3.63
C ILE A 88 -3.40 0.84 3.77
N ILE A 89 -3.83 1.68 2.83
CA ILE A 89 -3.59 3.12 2.83
C ILE A 89 -4.93 3.84 2.78
N THR A 90 -5.06 4.92 3.55
CA THR A 90 -6.24 5.78 3.53
C THR A 90 -5.89 7.14 2.94
N VAL A 91 -6.75 7.64 2.04
CA VAL A 91 -6.56 8.92 1.34
C VAL A 91 -7.70 9.92 1.59
N SER A 92 -8.69 9.55 2.40
CA SER A 92 -9.79 10.43 2.81
C SER A 92 -9.94 10.44 4.33
N ASP A 93 -10.43 11.53 4.90
CA ASP A 93 -10.65 11.65 6.34
C ASP A 93 -11.61 10.60 6.90
N GLU A 94 -12.62 10.21 6.11
CA GLU A 94 -13.55 9.17 6.51
C GLU A 94 -12.87 7.79 6.58
N ALA A 95 -12.06 7.45 5.58
CA ALA A 95 -11.27 6.22 5.59
C ALA A 95 -10.26 6.20 6.75
N LYS A 96 -9.59 7.34 7.02
CA LYS A 96 -8.67 7.49 8.16
C LYS A 96 -9.36 7.18 9.49
N ARG A 97 -10.51 7.82 9.75
CA ARG A 97 -11.32 7.56 10.96
C ARG A 97 -11.73 6.09 11.10
N GLN A 98 -12.06 5.42 9.98
CA GLN A 98 -12.40 4.00 10.00
C GLN A 98 -11.19 3.12 10.33
N LEU A 99 -10.02 3.41 9.76
CA LEU A 99 -8.78 2.68 10.05
C LEU A 99 -8.31 2.89 11.50
N GLU A 100 -8.44 4.11 12.04
CA GLU A 100 -8.15 4.42 13.44
C GLU A 100 -9.02 3.61 14.40
N LYS A 101 -10.34 3.53 14.16
CA LYS A 101 -11.25 2.69 14.96
C LYS A 101 -10.83 1.22 14.95
N LEU A 102 -10.35 0.72 13.81
CA LEU A 102 -9.85 -0.65 13.70
C LEU A 102 -8.54 -0.82 14.49
N ARG A 103 -7.59 0.10 14.35
CA ARG A 103 -6.32 0.11 15.12
C ARG A 103 -6.60 0.12 16.63
N ASP A 104 -7.55 0.92 17.09
CA ASP A 104 -7.97 0.96 18.50
C ASP A 104 -8.52 -0.38 18.97
N LYS A 105 -9.37 -1.01 18.15
CA LYS A 105 -9.95 -2.32 18.48
C LYS A 105 -8.87 -3.40 18.59
N ILE A 106 -7.93 -3.43 17.65
CA ILE A 106 -6.80 -4.38 17.64
C ILE A 106 -5.89 -4.13 18.85
N THR A 107 -5.52 -2.87 19.10
CA THR A 107 -4.68 -2.47 20.24
C THR A 107 -5.31 -2.86 21.57
N LYS A 108 -6.61 -2.57 21.76
CA LYS A 108 -7.36 -2.98 22.97
C LYS A 108 -7.40 -4.50 23.13
N TRP A 109 -7.60 -5.25 22.05
CA TRP A 109 -7.57 -6.71 22.08
C TRP A 109 -6.17 -7.24 22.46
N ALA A 110 -5.10 -6.71 21.86
CA ALA A 110 -3.73 -7.13 22.12
C ALA A 110 -3.34 -6.88 23.58
N TRP A 111 -3.68 -5.71 24.12
CA TRP A 111 -3.46 -5.39 25.54
C TRP A 111 -4.19 -6.32 26.51
N LYS A 112 -5.32 -6.91 26.12
CA LYS A 112 -6.02 -7.93 26.92
C LYS A 112 -5.37 -9.31 26.86
N LYS A 113 -4.40 -9.54 25.97
CA LYS A 113 -3.67 -10.82 25.84
C LYS A 113 -2.35 -10.82 26.59
N VAL A 114 -1.80 -9.64 26.87
CA VAL A 114 -0.55 -9.46 27.62
C VAL A 114 -0.79 -9.03 29.07
N LYS A 115 -2.05 -8.85 29.46
CA LYS A 115 -2.52 -8.71 30.86
C LYS A 115 -3.23 -9.99 31.25
#